data_AF-A0A9N7MPD8-F1
#
_entry.id   AF-A0A9N7MPD8-F1
#
_cell.length_a   1.000
_cell.length_b   1.000
_cell.length_c   1.000
_cell.angle_alpha   90.00
_cell.angle_beta   90.00
_cell.angle_gamma   90.00
#
_symmetry.space_group_name_H-M   'P 1'
#
loop_
_entity.id
_entity.type
_entity.pdbx_description
1 polymer ?
#
loop_
_entity_poly.entity_id
_entity_poly.type
_entity_poly.pdbx_seq_one_letter_code
_entity_poly.pdbx_strand_id
1 'polypeptide(L)'
;MTYFFEDWFSMVKELQSSINIFSDAGPDVRWVGNEKGYAGSTCWSTINATSLSIGKASILGYLNTGDPRGTNWLPAECDVSIREGWFWHKSQEPKKLSELLQIYYNSVGRNCVLLLNVPPNTTGLISESDVQRLKQFRGAIDTIFSSNVAENCLLEASSQRGSRGGGFGPENVLDDDHLWTYWAPREEDKENCWIEMRSKSGKVKFNVIRIQEAIGLGQRIMKHEIYVDGIRVAKGSTVGYKRLHRLEMGVVNGSSVRIKIVKSKGVPLISSLGLHFDPFWNTN
;
A
#
# COMPACT_ATOMS: atom_id res chain seq x y z
N MET A 1 18.48 -29.98 9.31
CA MET A 1 19.45 -29.04 8.69
C MET A 1 19.41 -27.77 9.51
N THR A 2 20.56 -27.22 9.90
CA THR A 2 20.64 -26.01 10.73
C THR A 2 21.34 -24.94 9.91
N TYR A 3 20.75 -23.75 9.84
CA TYR A 3 21.30 -22.61 9.12
C TYR A 3 21.89 -21.60 10.11
N PHE A 4 23.04 -21.02 9.77
CA PHE A 4 23.73 -19.99 10.56
C PHE A 4 23.35 -18.59 10.03
N PHE A 5 22.07 -18.24 10.15
CA PHE A 5 21.52 -17.02 9.55
C PHE A 5 22.23 -15.74 10.02
N GLU A 6 22.59 -15.64 11.30
CA GLU A 6 23.27 -14.46 11.85
C GLU A 6 24.65 -14.22 11.22
N ASP A 7 25.41 -15.28 10.96
CA ASP A 7 26.72 -15.19 10.30
C ASP A 7 26.55 -14.72 8.85
N TRP A 8 25.53 -15.25 8.16
CA TRP A 8 25.22 -14.85 6.79
C TRP A 8 24.78 -13.39 6.70
N PHE A 9 23.89 -12.96 7.60
CA PHE A 9 23.42 -11.58 7.65
C PHE A 9 24.55 -10.62 7.96
N SER A 10 25.42 -10.96 8.92
CA SER A 10 26.58 -10.15 9.29
C SER A 10 27.55 -9.99 8.12
N MET A 11 27.92 -11.09 7.45
CA MET A 11 28.80 -11.06 6.28
C MET A 11 28.20 -10.23 5.14
N VAL A 12 26.91 -10.42 4.83
CA VAL A 12 26.24 -9.68 3.76
C VAL A 12 26.20 -8.18 4.07
N LYS A 13 25.92 -7.78 5.31
CA LYS A 13 25.94 -6.38 5.74
C LYS A 13 27.36 -5.79 5.79
N GLU A 14 28.39 -6.59 6.09
CA GLU A 14 29.78 -6.15 5.99
C GLU A 14 30.13 -5.79 4.54
N LEU A 15 29.73 -6.63 3.59
CA LEU A 15 30.03 -6.45 2.17
C LEU A 15 29.14 -5.40 1.49
N GLN A 16 27.90 -5.23 1.96
CA GLN A 16 26.89 -4.30 1.41
C GLN A 16 26.02 -3.74 2.55
N SER A 17 26.52 -2.72 3.26
CA SER A 17 25.92 -2.23 4.51
C SER A 17 24.45 -1.78 4.44
N SER A 18 24.01 -1.25 3.30
CA SER A 18 22.64 -0.78 3.10
C SER A 18 21.71 -1.80 2.43
N ILE A 19 22.16 -3.04 2.17
CA ILE A 19 21.34 -4.04 1.48
C ILE A 19 20.16 -4.47 2.34
N ASN A 20 18.99 -4.66 1.73
CA ASN A 20 17.86 -5.30 2.40
C ASN A 20 17.99 -6.82 2.30
N ILE A 21 17.78 -7.52 3.40
CA ILE A 21 17.77 -8.98 3.47
C ILE A 21 16.34 -9.46 3.69
N PHE A 22 15.87 -10.29 2.75
CA PHE A 22 14.60 -10.99 2.84
C PHE A 22 14.77 -12.35 3.53
N SER A 23 13.82 -12.68 4.39
CA SER A 23 13.45 -14.06 4.72
C SER A 23 11.98 -14.11 5.12
N ASP A 24 11.44 -15.29 5.44
CA ASP A 24 10.12 -15.42 6.07
C ASP A 24 9.93 -14.44 7.24
N ALA A 25 11.00 -14.10 7.97
CA ALA A 25 10.98 -13.35 9.20
C ALA A 25 11.90 -12.11 9.22
N GLY A 26 12.47 -11.68 8.10
CA GLY A 26 13.40 -10.55 8.03
C GLY A 26 14.89 -10.92 7.86
N PRO A 27 15.84 -10.07 8.25
CA PRO A 27 15.72 -9.00 9.22
C PRO A 27 15.15 -7.68 8.69
N ASP A 28 15.21 -7.41 7.38
CA ASP A 28 14.80 -6.11 6.83
C ASP A 28 13.42 -6.16 6.15
N VAL A 29 13.13 -7.27 5.45
CA VAL A 29 11.87 -7.47 4.71
C VAL A 29 11.36 -8.87 5.01
N ARG A 30 10.06 -8.99 5.29
CA ARG A 30 9.43 -10.27 5.60
C ARG A 30 8.60 -10.78 4.42
N TRP A 31 8.47 -12.10 4.33
CA TRP A 31 7.46 -12.71 3.47
C TRP A 31 6.04 -12.31 3.88
N VAL A 32 5.13 -12.12 2.92
CA VAL A 32 3.71 -11.86 3.20
C VAL A 32 2.93 -13.12 3.63
N GLY A 33 3.54 -14.30 3.55
CA GLY A 33 2.95 -15.56 3.98
C GLY A 33 2.14 -16.30 2.90
N ASN A 34 2.24 -15.90 1.63
CA ASN A 34 1.70 -16.65 0.49
C ASN A 34 2.35 -16.20 -0.83
N GLU A 35 2.32 -17.09 -1.83
CA GLU A 35 2.82 -16.83 -3.19
C GLU A 35 1.73 -16.32 -4.15
N LYS A 36 0.57 -15.91 -3.62
CA LYS A 36 -0.51 -15.28 -4.43
C LYS A 36 -0.26 -13.78 -4.62
N GLY A 37 0.76 -13.24 -3.96
CA GLY A 37 1.05 -11.81 -3.91
C GLY A 37 0.02 -11.01 -3.10
N TYR A 38 -0.69 -11.63 -2.15
CA TYR A 38 -1.80 -10.99 -1.43
C TYR A 38 -1.48 -10.72 0.04
N ALA A 39 -1.54 -9.46 0.42
CA ALA A 39 -1.59 -9.05 1.81
C ALA A 39 -3.02 -9.06 2.36
N GLY A 40 -3.13 -9.21 3.67
CA GLY A 40 -4.40 -9.12 4.37
C GLY A 40 -5.01 -7.73 4.24
N SER A 41 -6.30 -7.59 4.52
CA SER A 41 -6.96 -6.27 4.55
C SER A 41 -6.35 -5.34 5.60
N THR A 42 -5.67 -5.91 6.60
CA THR A 42 -4.78 -5.26 7.57
C THR A 42 -3.36 -5.71 7.28
N CYS A 43 -2.41 -4.78 7.22
CA CYS A 43 -0.98 -5.08 7.09
C CYS A 43 -0.14 -4.02 7.82
N TRP A 44 0.35 -4.38 9.00
CA TRP A 44 1.35 -3.62 9.73
C TRP A 44 2.75 -3.92 9.17
N SER A 45 3.56 -2.89 8.99
CA SER A 45 4.99 -3.04 8.73
C SER A 45 5.77 -3.39 9.99
N THR A 46 5.15 -3.28 11.16
CA THR A 46 5.74 -3.72 12.43
C THR A 46 5.44 -5.18 12.72
N ILE A 47 6.39 -5.89 13.32
CA ILE A 47 6.26 -7.27 13.79
C ILE A 47 7.09 -7.47 15.07
N ASN A 48 6.81 -8.52 15.84
CA ASN A 48 7.70 -8.93 16.92
C ASN A 48 8.63 -10.05 16.43
N ALA A 49 9.90 -9.72 16.15
CA ALA A 49 10.87 -10.66 15.59
C ALA A 49 11.20 -11.82 16.54
N THR A 50 11.09 -11.64 17.87
CA THR A 50 11.36 -12.72 18.84
C THR A 50 10.33 -13.85 18.76
N SER A 51 9.16 -13.56 18.20
CA SER A 51 8.08 -14.53 17.99
C SER A 51 8.19 -15.27 16.66
N LEU A 52 9.18 -14.93 15.83
CA LEU A 52 9.35 -15.51 14.49
C LEU A 52 10.44 -16.56 14.48
N SER A 53 10.32 -17.50 13.55
CA SER A 53 11.44 -18.32 13.13
C SER A 53 11.27 -18.64 11.65
N ILE A 54 12.36 -18.54 10.90
CA ILE A 54 12.38 -18.82 9.47
C ILE A 54 11.97 -20.27 9.21
N GLY A 55 11.11 -20.50 8.21
CA GLY A 55 10.65 -21.83 7.81
C GLY A 55 9.49 -22.41 8.64
N LYS A 56 8.85 -21.64 9.53
CA LYS A 56 7.69 -22.12 10.31
C LYS A 56 6.37 -21.79 9.63
N ALA A 57 5.61 -22.81 9.23
CA ALA A 57 4.28 -22.62 8.64
C ALA A 57 3.21 -22.07 9.61
N SER A 58 3.43 -22.13 10.93
CA SER A 58 2.45 -21.64 11.91
C SER A 58 2.32 -20.11 11.95
N ILE A 59 3.24 -19.35 11.33
CA ILE A 59 3.28 -17.89 11.40
C ILE A 59 2.67 -17.18 10.17
N LEU A 60 2.17 -17.91 9.15
CA LEU A 60 1.72 -17.29 7.88
C LEU A 60 0.67 -16.19 8.07
N GLY A 61 -0.33 -16.40 8.93
CA GLY A 61 -1.36 -15.38 9.20
C GLY A 61 -0.80 -14.13 9.92
N TYR A 62 0.20 -14.34 10.79
CA TYR A 62 0.89 -13.26 11.48
C TYR A 62 1.80 -12.48 10.53
N LEU A 63 2.50 -13.15 9.62
CA LEU A 63 3.28 -12.52 8.55
C LEU A 63 2.40 -11.66 7.64
N ASN A 64 1.23 -12.18 7.28
CA ASN A 64 0.29 -11.52 6.38
C ASN A 64 -0.30 -10.22 6.93
N THR A 65 -0.50 -10.17 8.25
CA THR A 65 -1.17 -9.04 8.93
C THR A 65 -0.23 -8.11 9.68
N GLY A 66 0.95 -8.60 10.10
CA GLY A 66 1.86 -7.90 10.99
C GLY A 66 1.27 -7.71 12.40
N ASP A 67 1.97 -6.93 13.22
CA ASP A 67 1.61 -6.71 14.62
C ASP A 67 1.60 -5.21 14.97
N PRO A 68 0.47 -4.64 15.41
CA PRO A 68 0.42 -3.25 15.87
C PRO A 68 1.30 -3.00 17.12
N ARG A 69 1.67 -4.04 17.87
CA ARG A 69 2.57 -3.98 19.03
C ARG A 69 3.99 -4.45 18.69
N GLY A 70 4.25 -4.79 17.43
CA GLY A 70 5.58 -5.17 16.96
C GLY A 70 6.61 -4.06 17.20
N THR A 71 7.82 -4.47 17.55
CA THR A 71 8.94 -3.58 17.88
C THR A 71 9.95 -3.48 16.73
N ASN A 72 9.85 -4.36 15.73
CA ASN A 72 10.73 -4.38 14.57
C ASN A 72 9.97 -3.94 13.32
N TRP A 73 10.55 -3.05 12.53
CA TRP A 73 9.98 -2.59 11.26
C TRP A 73 10.45 -3.50 10.11
N LEU A 74 9.60 -4.45 9.71
CA LEU A 74 9.84 -5.40 8.64
C LEU A 74 8.66 -5.33 7.67
N PRO A 75 8.65 -4.43 6.67
CA PRO A 75 7.58 -4.39 5.66
C PRO A 75 7.40 -5.76 4.98
N ALA A 76 6.16 -6.05 4.58
CA ALA A 76 5.85 -7.29 3.88
C ALA A 76 6.16 -7.15 2.38
N GLU A 77 6.80 -8.19 1.84
CA GLU A 77 6.98 -8.41 0.41
C GLU A 77 6.00 -9.48 -0.08
N CYS A 78 5.20 -9.10 -1.07
CA CYS A 78 4.27 -9.95 -1.79
C CYS A 78 4.97 -10.51 -3.02
N ASP A 79 5.53 -11.70 -2.91
CA ASP A 79 6.11 -12.43 -4.01
C ASP A 79 5.03 -13.22 -4.77
N VAL A 80 5.11 -13.18 -6.10
CA VAL A 80 4.21 -13.93 -6.99
C VAL A 80 4.83 -14.05 -8.37
N SER A 81 4.61 -15.16 -9.06
CA SER A 81 5.00 -15.30 -10.46
C SER A 81 3.96 -14.69 -11.42
N ILE A 82 4.43 -14.07 -12.51
CA ILE A 82 3.56 -13.68 -13.62
C ILE A 82 2.90 -14.89 -14.28
N ARG A 83 3.44 -16.11 -14.10
CA ARG A 83 2.89 -17.40 -14.55
C ARG A 83 2.39 -18.22 -13.35
N GLU A 84 1.87 -19.41 -13.60
CA GLU A 84 1.51 -20.34 -12.52
C GLU A 84 2.74 -20.85 -11.76
N GLY A 85 3.82 -21.21 -12.48
CA GLY A 85 5.09 -21.62 -11.89
C GLY A 85 6.12 -20.50 -11.77
N TRP A 86 7.11 -20.69 -10.91
CA TRP A 86 8.28 -19.82 -10.78
C TRP A 86 9.24 -19.94 -11.96
N PHE A 87 9.37 -21.13 -12.54
CA PHE A 87 10.14 -21.39 -13.75
C PHE A 87 9.24 -21.34 -14.99
N TRP A 88 9.86 -21.13 -16.14
CA TRP A 88 9.13 -21.08 -17.40
C TRP A 88 8.72 -22.49 -17.84
N HIS A 89 7.44 -22.64 -18.20
CA HIS A 89 6.90 -23.84 -18.82
C HIS A 89 6.14 -23.46 -20.09
N LYS A 90 6.38 -24.20 -21.19
CA LYS A 90 5.73 -23.96 -22.50
C LYS A 90 4.20 -24.04 -22.44
N SER A 91 3.65 -24.81 -21.51
CA SER A 91 2.20 -25.00 -21.33
C SER A 91 1.53 -23.88 -20.51
N GLN A 92 2.30 -22.97 -19.92
CA GLN A 92 1.77 -21.89 -19.09
C GLN A 92 1.68 -20.59 -19.90
N GLU A 93 0.81 -19.70 -19.45
CA GLU A 93 0.64 -18.34 -19.99
C GLU A 93 0.74 -17.32 -18.85
N PRO A 94 1.07 -16.04 -19.13
CA PRO A 94 1.08 -15.02 -18.10
C PRO A 94 -0.35 -14.70 -17.61
N LYS A 95 -0.48 -14.49 -16.30
CA LYS A 95 -1.68 -14.02 -15.59
C LYS A 95 -2.31 -12.83 -16.28
N LYS A 96 -3.64 -12.87 -16.45
CA LYS A 96 -4.43 -11.82 -17.12
C LYS A 96 -4.17 -10.44 -16.52
N LEU A 97 -4.38 -9.38 -17.29
CA LEU A 97 -4.24 -8.00 -16.80
C LEU A 97 -5.14 -7.75 -15.58
N SER A 98 -6.38 -8.22 -15.61
CA SER A 98 -7.32 -8.11 -14.49
C SER A 98 -6.81 -8.78 -13.21
N GLU A 99 -6.16 -9.94 -13.34
CA GLU A 99 -5.52 -10.65 -12.24
C GLU A 99 -4.29 -9.91 -11.70
N LEU A 100 -3.44 -9.34 -12.58
CA LEU A 100 -2.29 -8.53 -12.15
C LEU A 100 -2.73 -7.24 -11.44
N LEU A 101 -3.81 -6.59 -11.89
CA LEU A 101 -4.40 -5.45 -11.18
C LEU A 101 -4.99 -5.89 -9.83
N GLN A 102 -5.64 -7.04 -9.75
CA GLN A 102 -6.10 -7.63 -8.48
C GLN A 102 -4.91 -7.82 -7.53
N ILE A 103 -3.79 -8.38 -7.99
CA ILE A 103 -2.54 -8.51 -7.24
C ILE A 103 -2.04 -7.13 -6.78
N TYR A 104 -1.97 -6.14 -7.67
CA TYR A 104 -1.49 -4.79 -7.33
C TYR A 104 -2.31 -4.16 -6.18
N TYR A 105 -3.64 -4.20 -6.26
CA TYR A 105 -4.50 -3.66 -5.21
C TYR A 105 -4.45 -4.47 -3.91
N ASN A 106 -4.13 -5.76 -3.97
CA ASN A 106 -3.98 -6.62 -2.79
C ASN A 106 -2.53 -6.68 -2.25
N SER A 107 -1.57 -5.99 -2.87
CA SER A 107 -0.16 -5.88 -2.43
C SER A 107 0.22 -4.41 -2.20
N VAL A 108 0.63 -3.70 -3.25
CA VAL A 108 0.99 -2.26 -3.24
C VAL A 108 -0.15 -1.43 -2.67
N GLY A 109 -1.40 -1.79 -2.98
CA GLY A 109 -2.59 -1.15 -2.43
C GLY A 109 -2.86 -1.43 -0.96
N ARG A 110 -2.07 -2.26 -0.29
CA ARG A 110 -2.23 -2.69 1.10
C ARG A 110 -0.92 -2.60 1.90
N ASN A 111 -0.09 -1.59 1.63
CA ASN A 111 1.15 -1.32 2.37
C ASN A 111 2.25 -2.41 2.20
N CYS A 112 2.33 -3.03 1.03
CA CYS A 112 3.35 -4.04 0.73
C CYS A 112 4.18 -3.67 -0.49
N VAL A 113 5.37 -4.27 -0.59
CA VAL A 113 6.15 -4.31 -1.82
C VAL A 113 5.63 -5.48 -2.67
N LEU A 114 5.52 -5.31 -3.99
CA LEU A 114 5.20 -6.39 -4.93
C LEU A 114 6.49 -6.85 -5.61
N LEU A 115 6.83 -8.13 -5.42
CA LEU A 115 7.92 -8.81 -6.13
C LEU A 115 7.31 -9.75 -7.17
N LEU A 116 7.28 -9.31 -8.44
CA LEU A 116 6.71 -10.07 -9.55
C LEU A 116 7.81 -10.84 -10.30
N ASN A 117 7.81 -12.17 -10.20
CA ASN A 117 8.73 -13.02 -10.95
C ASN A 117 8.33 -13.10 -12.43
N VAL A 118 9.33 -13.07 -13.31
CA VAL A 118 9.17 -13.17 -14.77
C VAL A 118 10.25 -14.13 -15.29
N PRO A 119 9.92 -15.41 -15.55
CA PRO A 119 10.94 -16.40 -15.81
C PRO A 119 11.43 -16.38 -17.26
N PRO A 120 12.75 -16.35 -17.51
CA PRO A 120 13.31 -16.62 -18.82
C PRO A 120 12.93 -18.01 -19.34
N ASN A 121 12.70 -18.11 -20.64
CA ASN A 121 12.41 -19.36 -21.33
C ASN A 121 13.69 -20.19 -21.60
N THR A 122 13.55 -21.31 -22.30
CA THR A 122 14.66 -22.23 -22.59
C THR A 122 15.74 -21.66 -23.53
N THR A 123 15.51 -20.48 -24.13
CA THR A 123 16.53 -19.76 -24.91
C THR A 123 17.20 -18.65 -24.11
N GLY A 124 16.92 -18.54 -22.80
CA GLY A 124 17.46 -17.49 -21.93
C GLY A 124 16.81 -16.11 -22.12
N LEU A 125 15.64 -16.03 -22.76
CA LEU A 125 14.94 -14.78 -23.04
C LEU A 125 13.58 -14.74 -22.32
N ILE A 126 13.09 -13.54 -21.99
CA ILE A 126 11.71 -13.39 -21.53
C ILE A 126 10.77 -13.63 -22.72
N SER A 127 9.74 -14.44 -22.52
CA SER A 127 8.73 -14.70 -23.56
C SER A 127 8.03 -13.41 -24.00
N GLU A 128 7.81 -13.26 -25.30
CA GLU A 128 7.14 -12.08 -25.87
C GLU A 128 5.75 -11.83 -25.25
N SER A 129 4.99 -12.89 -24.93
CA SER A 129 3.70 -12.78 -24.24
C SER A 129 3.83 -12.19 -22.83
N ASP A 130 4.92 -12.49 -22.10
CA ASP A 130 5.19 -11.93 -20.77
C ASP A 130 5.60 -10.46 -20.90
N VAL A 131 6.46 -10.12 -21.86
CA VAL A 131 6.85 -8.73 -22.16
C VAL A 131 5.62 -7.87 -22.50
N GLN A 132 4.73 -8.38 -23.35
CA GLN A 132 3.48 -7.69 -23.70
C GLN A 132 2.58 -7.51 -22.48
N ARG A 133 2.43 -8.54 -21.65
CA ARG A 133 1.62 -8.45 -20.42
C ARG A 133 2.21 -7.46 -19.41
N LEU A 134 3.53 -7.38 -19.27
CA LEU A 134 4.19 -6.39 -18.41
C LEU A 134 3.96 -4.96 -18.90
N LYS A 135 4.05 -4.73 -20.22
CA LYS A 135 3.74 -3.43 -20.83
C LYS A 135 2.28 -3.04 -20.61
N GLN A 136 1.34 -3.98 -20.80
CA GLN A 136 -0.08 -3.78 -20.50
C GLN A 136 -0.30 -3.44 -19.02
N PHE A 137 0.37 -4.15 -18.12
CA PHE A 137 0.22 -3.94 -16.68
C PHE A 137 0.76 -2.56 -16.26
N ARG A 138 1.95 -2.17 -16.73
CA ARG A 138 2.49 -0.83 -16.49
C ARG A 138 1.58 0.26 -17.08
N GLY A 139 1.16 0.10 -18.33
CA GLY A 139 0.25 1.05 -18.99
C GLY A 139 -1.08 1.20 -18.27
N ALA A 140 -1.62 0.12 -17.70
CA ALA A 140 -2.82 0.19 -16.88
C ALA A 140 -2.60 0.99 -15.59
N ILE A 141 -1.50 0.72 -14.84
CA ILE A 141 -1.12 1.49 -13.65
C ILE A 141 -0.92 2.97 -14.01
N ASP A 142 -0.21 3.27 -15.09
CA ASP A 142 -0.02 4.65 -15.58
C ASP A 142 -1.35 5.34 -15.85
N THR A 143 -2.26 4.65 -16.55
CA THR A 143 -3.58 5.20 -16.87
C THR A 143 -4.37 5.51 -15.59
N ILE A 144 -4.40 4.57 -14.64
CA ILE A 144 -5.14 4.71 -13.37
C ILE A 144 -4.63 5.93 -12.57
N PHE A 145 -3.32 6.10 -12.48
CA PHE A 145 -2.70 7.13 -11.63
C PHE A 145 -2.20 8.36 -12.41
N SER A 146 -2.56 8.48 -13.69
CA SER A 146 -2.15 9.60 -14.57
C SER A 146 -2.65 10.96 -14.12
N SER A 147 -3.77 10.99 -13.40
CA SER A 147 -4.36 12.20 -12.84
C SER A 147 -4.88 11.93 -11.45
N ASN A 148 -4.61 12.86 -10.53
CA ASN A 148 -5.25 12.93 -9.24
C ASN A 148 -6.33 14.01 -9.29
N VAL A 149 -7.60 13.61 -9.41
CA VAL A 149 -8.70 14.60 -9.54
C VAL A 149 -8.89 15.43 -8.27
N ALA A 150 -8.27 15.02 -7.16
CA ALA A 150 -8.28 15.78 -5.92
C ALA A 150 -7.47 17.08 -5.98
N GLU A 151 -6.49 17.22 -6.88
CA GLU A 151 -5.62 18.41 -6.99
C GLU A 151 -6.40 19.72 -7.17
N ASN A 152 -7.60 19.64 -7.77
CA ASN A 152 -8.47 20.78 -7.99
C ASN A 152 -9.50 21.01 -6.86
N CYS A 153 -9.50 20.19 -5.82
CA CYS A 153 -10.42 20.30 -4.68
C CYS A 153 -9.97 21.36 -3.68
N LEU A 154 -10.93 21.90 -2.94
CA LEU A 154 -10.70 22.56 -1.66
C LEU A 154 -10.47 21.50 -0.59
N LEU A 155 -9.59 21.81 0.35
CA LEU A 155 -9.26 20.94 1.46
C LEU A 155 -9.74 21.55 2.78
N GLU A 156 -10.43 20.73 3.57
CA GLU A 156 -10.87 21.06 4.92
C GLU A 156 -10.46 19.92 5.86
N ALA A 157 -10.12 20.24 7.11
CA ALA A 157 -9.82 19.24 8.11
C ALA A 157 -10.48 19.60 9.44
N SER A 158 -10.66 18.60 10.30
CA SER A 158 -11.20 18.79 11.66
C SER A 158 -10.40 19.80 12.47
N SER A 159 -9.08 19.77 12.29
CA SER A 159 -8.13 20.68 12.92
C SER A 159 -6.77 20.58 12.23
N GLN A 160 -5.84 21.44 12.62
CA GLN A 160 -4.44 21.39 12.20
C GLN A 160 -3.56 21.64 13.43
N ARG A 161 -2.39 21.00 13.46
CA ARG A 161 -1.37 21.26 14.49
C ARG A 161 -0.81 22.67 14.31
N GLY A 162 -0.73 23.41 15.42
CA GLY A 162 -0.24 24.78 15.44
C GLY A 162 -1.25 25.77 14.82
N SER A 163 -0.77 26.98 14.53
CA SER A 163 -1.54 28.01 13.84
C SER A 163 -1.53 27.79 12.32
N ARG A 164 -2.40 28.52 11.61
CA ARG A 164 -2.37 28.55 10.14
C ARG A 164 -0.99 29.04 9.68
N GLY A 165 -0.36 28.31 8.77
CA GLY A 165 1.02 28.53 8.35
C GLY A 165 2.08 27.78 9.17
N GLY A 166 1.68 26.96 10.15
CA GLY A 166 2.58 26.14 10.96
C GLY A 166 3.13 24.88 10.27
N GLY A 167 2.87 24.69 8.97
CA GLY A 167 3.44 23.60 8.17
C GLY A 167 2.75 22.23 8.28
N PHE A 168 1.61 22.12 8.96
CA PHE A 168 0.84 20.86 9.14
C PHE A 168 -0.62 20.97 8.66
N GLY A 169 -0.88 21.93 7.77
CA GLY A 169 -2.21 22.18 7.23
C GLY A 169 -2.68 21.06 6.29
N PRO A 170 -3.98 21.04 5.96
CA PRO A 170 -4.53 20.02 5.09
C PRO A 170 -3.95 20.08 3.66
N GLU A 171 -3.48 21.24 3.20
CA GLU A 171 -2.85 21.45 1.88
C GLU A 171 -1.71 20.47 1.57
N ASN A 172 -0.98 20.04 2.60
CA ASN A 172 0.16 19.13 2.46
C ASN A 172 -0.23 17.75 1.90
N VAL A 173 -1.50 17.33 1.99
CA VAL A 173 -1.89 16.00 1.49
C VAL A 173 -2.03 15.92 -0.03
N LEU A 174 -1.97 17.05 -0.72
CA LEU A 174 -2.05 17.15 -2.18
C LEU A 174 -0.81 17.82 -2.79
N ASP A 175 0.24 18.03 -2.00
CA ASP A 175 1.51 18.48 -2.55
C ASP A 175 2.31 17.31 -3.17
N ASP A 176 3.49 17.64 -3.71
CA ASP A 176 4.37 16.69 -4.36
C ASP A 176 5.33 15.97 -3.38
N ASP A 177 5.38 16.35 -2.09
CA ASP A 177 6.36 15.89 -1.09
C ASP A 177 5.73 15.01 0.01
N HIS A 178 5.11 13.91 -0.42
CA HIS A 178 4.50 12.92 0.47
C HIS A 178 5.47 12.20 1.45
N LEU A 179 6.77 12.50 1.43
CA LEU A 179 7.77 11.92 2.34
C LEU A 179 8.01 12.80 3.55
N TRP A 180 8.05 14.13 3.38
CA TRP A 180 8.42 15.06 4.45
C TRP A 180 7.29 15.98 4.89
N THR A 181 6.30 16.23 4.02
CA THR A 181 5.11 17.02 4.38
C THR A 181 3.95 16.10 4.73
N TYR A 182 3.09 16.59 5.63
CA TYR A 182 1.89 15.88 6.03
C TYR A 182 0.91 16.80 6.74
N TRP A 183 -0.36 16.43 6.68
CA TRP A 183 -1.37 16.97 7.59
C TRP A 183 -1.26 16.27 8.96
N ALA A 184 -1.37 17.07 10.02
CA ALA A 184 -1.54 16.59 11.39
C ALA A 184 -2.62 17.40 12.11
N PRO A 185 -3.56 16.76 12.83
CA PRO A 185 -4.50 17.48 13.69
C PRO A 185 -3.81 18.03 14.95
N ARG A 186 -4.53 18.85 15.73
CA ARG A 186 -4.04 19.29 17.06
C ARG A 186 -3.79 18.11 17.98
N GLU A 187 -2.85 18.24 18.91
CA GLU A 187 -2.40 17.10 19.73
C GLU A 187 -3.46 16.65 20.74
N GLU A 188 -4.31 17.58 21.19
CA GLU A 188 -5.45 17.33 22.05
C GLU A 188 -6.61 16.62 21.34
N ASP A 189 -6.68 16.69 20.00
CA ASP A 189 -7.74 16.09 19.21
C ASP A 189 -7.43 14.60 18.99
N LYS A 190 -7.75 13.78 20.01
CA LYS A 190 -7.51 12.32 19.98
C LYS A 190 -8.59 11.52 19.24
N GLU A 191 -9.75 12.13 19.02
CA GLU A 191 -10.91 11.50 18.40
C GLU A 191 -11.48 12.36 17.27
N ASN A 192 -12.26 11.74 16.37
CA ASN A 192 -12.97 12.43 15.28
C ASN A 192 -12.08 13.26 14.34
N CYS A 193 -10.82 12.86 14.16
CA CYS A 193 -9.94 13.45 13.15
C CYS A 193 -10.42 13.12 11.74
N TRP A 194 -10.57 14.12 10.89
CA TRP A 194 -10.94 13.93 9.50
C TRP A 194 -10.33 14.98 8.59
N ILE A 195 -10.20 14.61 7.31
CA ILE A 195 -9.83 15.50 6.21
C ILE A 195 -10.80 15.26 5.05
N GLU A 196 -11.23 16.34 4.40
CA GLU A 196 -12.23 16.36 3.35
C GLU A 196 -11.72 17.11 2.12
N MET A 197 -11.87 16.47 0.96
CA MET A 197 -11.68 17.05 -0.36
C MET A 197 -13.04 17.46 -0.91
N ARG A 198 -13.26 18.74 -1.19
CA ARG A 198 -14.50 19.29 -1.77
C ARG A 198 -14.23 19.83 -3.16
N SER A 199 -14.94 19.33 -4.16
CA SER A 199 -14.82 19.84 -5.53
C SER A 199 -15.33 21.28 -5.65
N LYS A 200 -14.61 22.10 -6.44
CA LYS A 200 -14.98 23.50 -6.73
C LYS A 200 -16.02 23.63 -7.85
N SER A 201 -16.10 22.66 -8.75
CA SER A 201 -16.81 22.78 -10.04
C SER A 201 -17.82 21.65 -10.29
N GLY A 202 -18.44 21.13 -9.23
CA GLY A 202 -19.45 20.06 -9.29
C GLY A 202 -18.89 18.67 -9.00
N LYS A 203 -19.60 17.61 -9.41
CA LYS A 203 -19.21 16.23 -9.08
C LYS A 203 -17.96 15.79 -9.85
N VAL A 204 -17.04 15.12 -9.17
CA VAL A 204 -15.86 14.48 -9.76
C VAL A 204 -16.07 12.97 -9.86
N LYS A 205 -15.52 12.37 -10.94
CA LYS A 205 -15.65 10.95 -11.26
C LYS A 205 -14.40 10.20 -10.80
N PHE A 206 -14.56 9.16 -9.98
CA PHE A 206 -13.46 8.32 -9.48
C PHE A 206 -13.97 6.96 -9.00
N ASN A 207 -13.07 6.00 -8.81
CA ASN A 207 -13.37 4.69 -8.21
C ASN A 207 -12.17 4.10 -7.43
N VAL A 208 -11.07 4.85 -7.33
CA VAL A 208 -9.90 4.49 -6.52
C VAL A 208 -9.55 5.65 -5.61
N ILE A 209 -9.43 5.38 -4.32
CA ILE A 209 -9.03 6.36 -3.30
C ILE A 209 -7.68 5.95 -2.71
N ARG A 210 -6.70 6.85 -2.82
CA ARG A 210 -5.36 6.68 -2.25
C ARG A 210 -5.26 7.38 -0.89
N ILE A 211 -4.65 6.72 0.08
CA ILE A 211 -4.30 7.29 1.39
C ILE A 211 -2.87 6.87 1.71
N GLN A 212 -2.02 7.80 2.16
CA GLN A 212 -0.64 7.53 2.58
C GLN A 212 -0.37 8.18 3.95
N GLU A 213 0.32 7.47 4.84
CA GLU A 213 0.84 8.01 6.11
C GLU A 213 2.27 8.53 5.94
N ALA A 214 2.65 9.48 6.80
CA ALA A 214 4.04 9.90 6.97
C ALA A 214 4.85 8.83 7.73
N ILE A 215 5.13 7.70 7.06
CA ILE A 215 5.72 6.51 7.72
C ILE A 215 7.12 6.70 8.26
N GLY A 216 7.85 7.75 7.85
CA GLY A 216 9.12 8.15 8.49
C GLY A 216 8.96 8.46 9.97
N LEU A 217 7.74 8.75 10.43
CA LEU A 217 7.36 8.97 11.82
C LEU A 217 6.53 7.81 12.40
N GLY A 218 6.61 6.64 11.75
CA GLY A 218 5.92 5.40 12.11
C GLY A 218 4.52 5.26 11.51
N GLN A 219 4.04 4.02 11.47
CA GLN A 219 2.67 3.66 11.06
C GLN A 219 1.72 3.79 12.26
N ARG A 220 0.59 4.49 12.09
CA ARG A 220 -0.27 4.88 13.22
C ARG A 220 -1.73 4.50 13.03
N ILE A 221 -2.30 4.74 11.85
CA ILE A 221 -3.74 4.55 11.60
C ILE A 221 -4.12 3.08 11.75
N MET A 222 -5.08 2.80 12.64
CA MET A 222 -5.57 1.44 12.92
C MET A 222 -6.95 1.19 12.30
N LYS A 223 -7.74 2.24 12.10
CA LYS A 223 -9.07 2.17 11.51
C LYS A 223 -9.46 3.51 10.90
N HIS A 224 -10.02 3.47 9.70
CA HIS A 224 -10.53 4.64 8.99
C HIS A 224 -11.80 4.31 8.19
N GLU A 225 -12.57 5.34 7.88
CA GLU A 225 -13.79 5.27 7.09
C GLU A 225 -13.75 6.34 6.00
N ILE A 226 -14.36 6.05 4.85
CA ILE A 226 -14.39 6.96 3.71
C ILE A 226 -15.84 7.24 3.35
N TYR A 227 -16.16 8.53 3.26
CA TYR A 227 -17.49 9.03 2.94
C TYR A 227 -17.45 9.84 1.66
N VAL A 228 -18.44 9.65 0.79
CA VAL A 228 -18.68 10.48 -0.38
C VAL A 228 -20.06 11.12 -0.23
N ASP A 229 -20.12 12.45 -0.25
CA ASP A 229 -21.37 13.21 -0.05
C ASP A 229 -22.16 12.76 1.20
N GLY A 230 -21.43 12.46 2.28
CA GLY A 230 -21.99 12.00 3.56
C GLY A 230 -22.32 10.50 3.62
N ILE A 231 -22.24 9.76 2.52
CA ILE A 231 -22.52 8.32 2.46
C ILE A 231 -21.21 7.54 2.62
N ARG A 232 -21.15 6.59 3.56
CA ARG A 232 -19.96 5.75 3.73
C ARG A 232 -19.81 4.79 2.55
N VAL A 233 -18.72 4.92 1.80
CA VAL A 233 -18.43 4.07 0.62
C VAL A 233 -17.36 3.01 0.89
N ALA A 234 -16.50 3.22 1.90
CA ALA A 234 -15.46 2.26 2.26
C ALA A 234 -15.06 2.37 3.73
N LYS A 235 -14.42 1.32 4.25
CA LYS A 235 -13.76 1.30 5.56
C LYS A 235 -12.50 0.45 5.47
N GLY A 236 -11.51 0.75 6.30
CA GLY A 236 -10.26 0.00 6.36
C GLY A 236 -9.65 0.01 7.75
N SER A 237 -8.65 -0.84 7.95
CA SER A 237 -7.81 -0.85 9.14
C SER A 237 -6.58 0.04 8.94
N THR A 238 -5.43 -0.57 8.64
CA THR A 238 -4.14 0.09 8.41
C THR A 238 -4.11 0.89 7.13
N VAL A 239 -3.30 1.96 7.12
CA VAL A 239 -2.92 2.68 5.91
C VAL A 239 -1.47 2.38 5.52
N GLY A 240 -0.51 2.75 6.36
CA GLY A 240 0.92 2.61 6.11
C GLY A 240 1.43 3.51 4.98
N TYR A 241 2.44 3.05 4.25
CA TYR A 241 3.04 3.77 3.13
C TYR A 241 2.00 4.10 2.06
N LYS A 242 1.10 3.16 1.76
CA LYS A 242 0.06 3.33 0.76
C LYS A 242 -1.10 2.37 0.95
N ARG A 243 -2.30 2.95 0.97
CA ARG A 243 -3.58 2.24 0.89
C ARG A 243 -4.34 2.69 -0.34
N LEU A 244 -4.80 1.73 -1.13
CA LEU A 244 -5.69 1.95 -2.26
C LEU A 244 -7.04 1.28 -1.98
N HIS A 245 -8.09 2.08 -1.96
CA HIS A 245 -9.47 1.59 -1.93
C HIS A 245 -10.03 1.61 -3.34
N ARG A 246 -10.01 0.44 -3.98
CA ARG A 246 -10.77 0.16 -5.20
C ARG A 246 -12.24 -0.04 -4.77
N LEU A 247 -13.13 0.91 -5.09
CA LEU A 247 -14.49 0.96 -4.52
C LEU A 247 -15.41 -0.13 -5.07
N GLU A 248 -15.94 -1.01 -4.21
CA GLU A 248 -16.79 -2.16 -4.60
C GLU A 248 -18.01 -1.78 -5.44
N MET A 249 -18.56 -0.58 -5.23
CA MET A 249 -19.69 -0.05 -6.01
C MET A 249 -19.31 0.47 -7.40
N GLY A 250 -18.04 0.39 -7.78
CA GLY A 250 -17.52 0.88 -9.04
C GLY A 250 -17.38 2.39 -9.09
N VAL A 251 -17.80 2.97 -10.20
CA VAL A 251 -17.60 4.40 -10.49
C VAL A 251 -18.54 5.27 -9.67
N VAL A 252 -17.96 6.20 -8.91
CA VAL A 252 -18.67 7.18 -8.11
C VAL A 252 -18.54 8.56 -8.75
N ASN A 253 -19.61 9.36 -8.64
CA ASN A 253 -19.61 10.78 -8.97
C ASN A 253 -20.00 11.55 -7.70
N GLY A 254 -19.02 12.20 -7.06
CA GLY A 254 -19.19 12.84 -5.76
C GLY A 254 -18.68 14.28 -5.73
N SER A 255 -19.27 15.12 -4.87
CA SER A 255 -18.84 16.52 -4.69
C SER A 255 -17.88 16.67 -3.50
N SER A 256 -17.93 15.76 -2.54
CA SER A 256 -17.11 15.76 -1.34
C SER A 256 -16.64 14.35 -1.00
N VAL A 257 -15.38 14.22 -0.60
CA VAL A 257 -14.80 12.95 -0.13
C VAL A 257 -14.11 13.19 1.21
N ARG A 258 -14.62 12.58 2.27
CA ARG A 258 -14.07 12.69 3.63
C ARG A 258 -13.42 11.39 4.05
N ILE A 259 -12.16 11.49 4.51
CA ILE A 259 -11.43 10.42 5.19
C ILE A 259 -11.53 10.68 6.69
N LYS A 260 -12.24 9.82 7.41
CA LYS A 260 -12.38 9.87 8.87
C LYS A 260 -11.47 8.85 9.52
N ILE A 261 -10.59 9.30 10.40
CA ILE A 261 -9.76 8.42 11.22
C ILE A 261 -10.52 8.04 12.48
N VAL A 262 -10.82 6.75 12.61
CA VAL A 262 -11.64 6.19 13.70
C VAL A 262 -10.77 5.71 14.86
N LYS A 263 -9.58 5.16 14.56
CA LYS A 263 -8.63 4.70 15.58
C LYS A 263 -7.20 4.82 15.07
N SER A 264 -6.28 5.24 15.93
CA SER A 264 -4.85 5.41 15.64
C SER A 264 -4.02 5.10 16.89
N LYS A 265 -2.77 4.63 16.71
CA LYS A 265 -1.81 4.42 17.82
C LYS A 265 -1.35 5.73 18.48
N GLY A 266 -1.48 6.84 17.77
CA GLY A 266 -1.16 8.19 18.21
C GLY A 266 -1.80 9.22 17.27
N VAL A 267 -1.35 10.47 17.31
CA VAL A 267 -1.82 11.52 16.40
C VAL A 267 -1.66 11.04 14.94
N PRO A 268 -2.76 10.92 14.16
CA PRO A 268 -2.67 10.42 12.79
C PRO A 268 -1.98 11.44 11.89
N LEU A 269 -1.12 10.95 10.99
CA LEU A 269 -0.40 11.78 10.03
C LEU A 269 -0.73 11.28 8.63
N ILE A 270 -1.26 12.15 7.78
CA ILE A 270 -1.57 11.82 6.38
C ILE A 270 -0.65 12.66 5.51
N SER A 271 0.21 12.00 4.73
CA SER A 271 1.13 12.68 3.82
C SER A 271 0.59 12.80 2.40
N SER A 272 -0.36 11.95 2.00
CA SER A 272 -0.94 12.07 0.67
C SER A 272 -2.34 11.48 0.58
N LEU A 273 -3.20 12.17 -0.16
CA LEU A 273 -4.50 11.68 -0.62
C LEU A 273 -4.55 11.67 -2.15
N GLY A 274 -5.43 10.84 -2.70
CA GLY A 274 -5.70 10.88 -4.12
C GLY A 274 -7.05 10.30 -4.49
N LEU A 275 -7.67 10.89 -5.52
CA LEU A 275 -8.87 10.38 -6.17
C LEU A 275 -8.50 10.04 -7.62
N HIS A 276 -8.65 8.78 -7.98
CA HIS A 276 -8.19 8.24 -9.26
C HIS A 276 -9.30 7.45 -9.96
N PHE A 277 -9.16 7.31 -11.28
CA PHE A 277 -10.11 6.60 -12.12
C PHE A 277 -9.44 5.39 -12.77
N ASP A 278 -9.92 4.21 -12.40
CA ASP A 278 -9.57 2.92 -12.97
C ASP A 278 -10.58 2.50 -14.05
N PRO A 279 -10.25 2.65 -15.34
CA PRO A 279 -11.14 2.23 -16.43
C PRO A 279 -11.23 0.70 -16.58
N PHE A 280 -10.37 -0.07 -15.91
CA PHE A 280 -10.31 -1.53 -15.95
C PHE A 280 -11.15 -2.19 -14.85
N TRP A 281 -12.01 -1.43 -14.16
CA TRP A 281 -12.87 -1.92 -13.07
C TRP A 281 -13.75 -3.12 -13.47
N ASN A 282 -14.25 -3.15 -14.71
CA ASN A 282 -15.19 -4.16 -15.21
C ASN A 282 -14.63 -5.10 -16.29
N THR A 283 -13.32 -5.08 -16.56
CA THR A 283 -12.76 -5.94 -17.62
C THR A 283 -12.58 -7.37 -17.09
N ASN A 284 -13.56 -8.23 -17.36
CA ASN A 284 -13.45 -9.69 -17.26
C ASN A 284 -12.43 -10.25 -18.26
#